data_AF-A0A6P3ZDX6-F1
#
_entry.id   AF-A0A6P3ZDX6-F1
#
_cell.length_a   1.000
_cell.length_b   1.000
_cell.length_c   1.000
_cell.angle_alpha   90.00
_cell.angle_beta   90.00
_cell.angle_gamma   90.00
#
_symmetry.space_group_name_H-M   'P 1'
#
loop_
_entity.id
_entity.type
_entity.pdbx_description
1 polymer ?
#
loop_
_entity_poly.entity_id
_entity_poly.type
_entity_poly.pdbx_seq_one_letter_code
_entity_poly.pdbx_strand_id
1 'polypeptide(L)'
;MGEDHAKQIRSIKVLMLPWLAHGHITPFLELAKKLILRNFHIYFCSSPINLNSIKPKLIIDPNFSNSIQLVELHLPSLPDLPPHYHTMKGLPPHLLPTLEKALDMTKPELSNILETLKPDLLIYDRLPIWLPDLASSMNIQPISFITGGAAMTSFLYHCIKCSDRQFPFPKLYPDFSKIKFTQESAEYSSTDSGRDSAIGAVEMLGKSRGVVLIRTSRELEGKYMDYLYASLGKKVVPVGSLVPDVILVNH
;
A
#
# COMPACT_ATOMS: atom_id res chain seq x y z
N MET A 1 -17.06 -24.34 41.06
CA MET A 1 -17.65 -24.52 39.71
C MET A 1 -18.22 -23.17 39.30
N GLY A 2 -17.73 -22.46 38.29
CA GLY A 2 -16.58 -22.65 37.42
C GLY A 2 -16.04 -21.25 37.06
N GLU A 3 -14.72 -21.17 36.86
CA GLU A 3 -14.07 -19.97 36.35
C GLU A 3 -14.32 -19.89 34.85
N ASP A 4 -14.98 -18.81 34.43
CA ASP A 4 -15.26 -18.50 33.04
C ASP A 4 -13.96 -17.97 32.41
N HIS A 5 -13.11 -18.87 31.91
CA HIS A 5 -11.96 -18.51 31.10
C HIS A 5 -12.43 -17.97 29.75
N ALA A 6 -12.80 -16.69 29.71
CA ALA A 6 -12.96 -15.96 28.46
C ALA A 6 -11.65 -16.13 27.66
N LYS A 7 -11.71 -16.89 26.56
CA LYS A 7 -10.59 -17.02 25.61
C LYS A 7 -10.22 -15.61 25.16
N GLN A 8 -9.10 -15.10 25.67
CA GLN A 8 -8.56 -13.83 25.23
C GLN A 8 -8.25 -13.95 23.73
N ILE A 9 -9.05 -13.29 22.90
CA ILE A 9 -8.88 -13.34 21.44
C ILE A 9 -7.56 -12.63 21.15
N ARG A 10 -6.56 -13.39 20.70
CA ARG A 10 -5.27 -12.85 20.27
C ARG A 10 -5.51 -11.77 19.20
N SER A 11 -5.03 -10.56 19.48
CA SER A 11 -5.02 -9.46 18.50
C SER A 11 -4.03 -9.78 17.37
N ILE A 12 -4.45 -9.53 16.12
CA ILE A 12 -3.61 -9.71 14.93
C ILE A 12 -2.76 -8.46 14.74
N LYS A 13 -1.44 -8.61 14.71
CA LYS A 13 -0.49 -7.53 14.48
C LYS A 13 -0.30 -7.29 12.99
N VAL A 14 -0.44 -6.05 12.55
CA VAL A 14 -0.31 -5.67 11.15
C VAL A 14 0.70 -4.54 11.02
N LEU A 15 1.70 -4.73 10.17
CA LEU A 15 2.53 -3.61 9.71
C LEU A 15 1.97 -3.08 8.40
N MET A 16 1.75 -1.77 8.34
CA MET A 16 1.30 -1.06 7.16
C MET A 16 2.43 -0.21 6.59
N LEU A 17 2.73 -0.36 5.30
CA LEU A 17 3.71 0.47 4.59
C LEU A 17 3.08 1.07 3.31
N PRO A 18 2.48 2.27 3.38
CA PRO A 18 2.01 3.00 2.21
C PRO A 18 3.17 3.57 1.38
N TRP A 19 2.91 3.87 0.10
CA TRP A 19 3.79 4.77 -0.66
C TRP A 19 3.86 6.15 0.02
N LEU A 20 5.02 6.81 -0.05
CA LEU A 20 5.35 8.05 0.68
C LEU A 20 4.59 9.32 0.21
N ALA A 21 3.42 9.15 -0.39
CA ALA A 21 2.53 10.21 -0.85
C ALA A 21 1.24 10.26 -0.02
N HIS A 22 0.74 11.46 0.27
CA HIS A 22 -0.50 11.65 1.05
C HIS A 22 -1.73 10.96 0.47
N GLY A 23 -1.81 10.82 -0.87
CA GLY A 23 -2.88 10.10 -1.57
C GLY A 23 -2.88 8.59 -1.27
N HIS A 24 -1.76 8.03 -0.82
CA HIS A 24 -1.63 6.64 -0.39
C HIS A 24 -1.69 6.50 1.14
N ILE A 25 -0.98 7.38 1.86
CA ILE A 25 -0.95 7.41 3.32
C ILE A 25 -2.37 7.59 3.91
N THR A 26 -3.19 8.47 3.33
CA THR A 26 -4.52 8.75 3.88
C THR A 26 -5.45 7.53 3.82
N PRO A 27 -5.65 6.85 2.67
CA PRO A 27 -6.41 5.61 2.64
C PRO A 27 -5.88 4.52 3.57
N PHE A 28 -4.55 4.36 3.68
CA PHE A 28 -3.97 3.41 4.63
C PHE A 28 -4.32 3.76 6.07
N LEU A 29 -4.29 5.04 6.44
CA LEU A 29 -4.65 5.51 7.77
C LEU A 29 -6.13 5.25 8.09
N GLU A 30 -7.02 5.52 7.13
CA GLU A 30 -8.45 5.24 7.31
C GLU A 30 -8.74 3.73 7.36
N LEU A 31 -7.97 2.91 6.63
CA LEU A 31 -8.03 1.46 6.75
C LEU A 31 -7.54 1.00 8.14
N ALA A 32 -6.43 1.56 8.63
CA ALA A 32 -5.89 1.27 9.96
C ALA A 32 -6.95 1.52 11.04
N LYS A 33 -7.61 2.68 11.01
CA LYS A 33 -8.71 3.03 11.93
C LYS A 33 -9.83 1.99 11.90
N LYS A 34 -10.25 1.54 10.72
CA LYS A 34 -11.30 0.50 10.60
C LYS A 34 -10.85 -0.86 11.14
N LEU A 35 -9.58 -1.21 10.96
CA LEU A 35 -9.04 -2.49 11.43
C LEU A 35 -8.89 -2.52 12.95
N ILE A 36 -8.52 -1.41 13.61
CA ILE A 36 -8.43 -1.43 15.09
C ILE A 36 -9.80 -1.72 15.74
N LEU A 37 -10.90 -1.27 15.12
CA LEU A 37 -12.27 -1.57 15.53
C LEU A 37 -12.68 -3.04 15.31
N ARG A 38 -11.75 -3.87 14.82
CA ARG A 38 -11.92 -5.31 14.56
C ARG A 38 -10.84 -6.14 15.25
N ASN A 39 -10.26 -5.62 16.34
CA ASN A 39 -9.23 -6.30 17.16
C ASN A 39 -7.91 -6.57 16.41
N PHE A 40 -7.49 -5.62 15.56
CA PHE A 40 -6.16 -5.60 14.98
C PHE A 40 -5.28 -4.57 15.70
N HIS A 41 -4.01 -4.90 15.90
CA HIS A 41 -2.98 -3.98 16.36
C HIS A 41 -2.20 -3.46 15.16
N ILE A 42 -2.11 -2.14 14.97
CA ILE A 42 -1.51 -1.56 13.77
C ILE A 42 -0.17 -0.90 14.09
N TYR A 43 0.85 -1.30 13.34
CA TYR A 43 2.10 -0.57 13.16
C TYR A 43 2.01 0.21 11.84
N PHE A 44 1.94 1.53 11.92
CA PHE A 44 1.89 2.39 10.74
C PHE A 44 3.29 2.91 10.43
N CYS A 45 3.92 2.33 9.42
CA CYS A 45 5.32 2.60 9.08
C CYS A 45 5.42 3.62 7.93
N SER A 46 6.24 4.66 8.09
CA SER A 46 6.51 5.68 7.06
C SER A 46 7.71 6.54 7.46
N SER A 47 8.19 7.41 6.56
CA SER A 47 9.21 8.42 6.88
C SER A 47 8.78 9.37 8.01
N PRO A 48 9.73 9.90 8.82
CA PRO A 48 9.44 10.82 9.91
C PRO A 48 8.63 12.05 9.49
N ILE A 49 8.93 12.65 8.33
CA ILE A 49 8.19 13.81 7.82
C ILE A 49 6.72 13.49 7.53
N ASN A 50 6.45 12.32 6.97
CA ASN A 50 5.08 11.87 6.70
C ASN A 50 4.33 11.53 8.00
N LEU A 51 5.00 10.87 8.95
CA LEU A 51 4.44 10.56 10.26
C LEU A 51 4.07 11.82 11.05
N ASN A 52 4.96 12.82 11.05
CA ASN A 52 4.70 14.13 11.64
C ASN A 52 3.47 14.82 11.02
N SER A 53 3.21 14.61 9.73
CA SER A 53 2.04 15.17 9.06
C SER A 53 0.70 14.51 9.42
N ILE A 54 0.72 13.25 9.88
CA ILE A 54 -0.51 12.51 10.27
C ILE A 54 -0.72 12.45 11.78
N LYS A 55 0.34 12.64 12.57
CA LYS A 55 0.29 12.59 14.04
C LYS A 55 -0.83 13.47 14.64
N PRO A 56 -1.07 14.72 14.18
CA PRO A 56 -2.19 15.52 14.68
C PRO A 56 -3.55 14.86 14.45
N LYS A 57 -3.74 14.14 13.35
CA LYS A 57 -5.00 13.45 13.02
C LYS A 57 -5.29 12.25 13.92
N LEU A 58 -4.26 11.70 14.57
CA LEU A 58 -4.39 10.58 15.50
C LEU A 58 -4.62 11.05 16.94
N ILE A 59 -4.04 12.19 17.32
CA ILE A 59 -4.20 12.77 18.67
C ILE A 59 -5.65 13.22 18.91
N ILE A 60 -6.36 13.65 17.86
CA ILE A 60 -7.73 14.15 17.98
C ILE A 60 -8.73 13.07 18.40
N ASP A 61 -8.43 11.78 18.17
CA ASP A 61 -9.30 10.67 18.57
C ASP A 61 -8.56 9.72 19.54
N PRO A 62 -8.92 9.75 20.84
CA PRO A 62 -8.30 8.91 21.86
C PRO A 62 -8.40 7.40 21.58
N ASN A 63 -9.41 6.95 20.82
CA ASN A 63 -9.56 5.54 20.48
C ASN A 63 -8.45 5.04 19.54
N PHE A 64 -7.93 5.92 18.69
CA PHE A 64 -6.86 5.59 17.74
C PHE A 64 -5.46 5.78 18.33
N SER A 65 -5.29 6.73 19.24
CA SER A 65 -3.99 7.13 19.81
C SER A 65 -3.22 5.96 20.46
N ASN A 66 -3.93 5.02 21.11
CA ASN A 66 -3.29 3.87 21.79
C ASN A 66 -3.17 2.61 20.94
N SER A 67 -3.87 2.54 19.79
CA SER A 67 -3.98 1.30 18.99
C SER A 67 -3.22 1.35 17.66
N ILE A 68 -2.85 2.55 17.19
CA ILE A 68 -2.02 2.77 16.01
C ILE A 68 -0.65 3.25 16.46
N GLN A 69 0.36 2.39 16.37
CA GLN A 69 1.74 2.71 16.70
C GLN A 69 2.47 3.20 15.45
N LEU A 70 2.98 4.43 15.49
CA LEU A 70 3.77 4.98 14.40
C LEU A 70 5.19 4.41 14.44
N VAL A 71 5.67 3.91 13.31
CA VAL A 71 7.01 3.31 13.17
C VAL A 71 7.79 4.12 12.14
N GLU A 72 8.82 4.82 12.61
CA GLU A 72 9.66 5.63 11.74
C GLU A 72 10.53 4.74 10.84
N LEU A 73 10.53 5.05 9.54
CA LEU A 73 11.42 4.48 8.54
C LEU A 73 12.40 5.56 8.07
N HIS A 74 13.67 5.43 8.42
CA HIS A 74 14.69 6.43 8.13
C HIS A 74 15.33 6.20 6.76
N LEU A 75 14.84 6.91 5.75
CA LEU A 75 15.50 6.92 4.45
C LEU A 75 16.90 7.54 4.58
N PRO A 76 17.90 7.03 3.85
CA PRO A 76 19.21 7.66 3.81
C PRO A 76 19.09 9.07 3.19
N SER A 77 19.77 10.04 3.80
CA SER A 77 19.93 11.37 3.19
C SER A 77 20.93 11.26 2.04
N LEU A 78 20.50 11.61 0.83
CA LEU A 78 21.34 11.72 -0.35
C LEU A 78 21.61 13.21 -0.66
N PRO A 79 22.65 13.58 -1.44
CA PRO A 79 23.00 14.97 -1.69
C PRO A 79 21.82 15.85 -2.13
N ASP A 80 20.98 15.33 -3.03
CA ASP A 80 19.79 16.02 -3.54
C ASP A 80 18.49 15.59 -2.85
N LEU A 81 18.56 14.73 -1.82
CA LEU A 81 17.40 14.21 -1.10
C LEU A 81 17.56 14.31 0.43
N PRO A 82 17.54 15.55 0.98
CA PRO A 82 17.52 15.78 2.42
C PRO A 82 16.22 15.27 3.09
N PRO A 83 16.17 15.17 4.43
CA PRO A 83 15.03 14.60 5.16
C PRO A 83 13.65 15.20 4.85
N HIS A 84 13.58 16.49 4.50
CA HIS A 84 12.32 17.15 4.14
C HIS A 84 11.77 16.73 2.77
N TYR A 85 12.57 16.03 1.96
CA TYR A 85 12.18 15.41 0.69
C TYR A 85 11.99 13.89 0.80
N HIS A 86 11.98 13.31 2.01
CA HIS A 86 11.57 11.92 2.23
C HIS A 86 10.04 11.75 2.15
N THR A 87 9.40 12.42 1.21
CA THR A 87 7.96 12.46 0.95
C THR A 87 7.73 12.91 -0.49
N MET A 88 6.62 12.49 -1.10
CA MET A 88 6.21 13.04 -2.41
C MET A 88 5.66 14.47 -2.32
N LYS A 89 5.29 14.93 -1.12
CA LYS A 89 4.73 16.28 -0.94
C LYS A 89 5.81 17.33 -1.19
N GLY A 90 5.68 18.09 -2.27
CA GLY A 90 6.63 19.15 -2.62
C GLY A 90 7.96 18.64 -3.18
N LEU A 91 8.05 17.34 -3.53
CA LEU A 91 9.22 16.77 -4.18
C LEU A 91 9.30 17.27 -5.63
N PRO A 92 10.43 17.87 -6.05
CA PRO A 92 10.69 18.14 -7.46
C PRO A 92 10.59 16.86 -8.31
N PRO A 93 9.91 16.86 -9.47
CA PRO A 93 9.67 15.63 -10.24
C PRO A 93 10.93 14.84 -10.62
N HIS A 94 12.04 15.54 -10.90
CA HIS A 94 13.33 14.93 -11.22
C HIS A 94 13.98 14.18 -10.05
N LEU A 95 13.50 14.37 -8.81
CA LEU A 95 13.98 13.67 -7.61
C LEU A 95 13.14 12.45 -7.21
N LEU A 96 12.01 12.20 -7.90
CA LEU A 96 11.26 10.95 -7.71
C LEU A 96 12.16 9.71 -7.83
N PRO A 97 13.03 9.60 -8.85
CA PRO A 97 13.91 8.45 -8.97
C PRO A 97 14.90 8.37 -7.78
N THR A 98 15.40 9.51 -7.28
CA THR A 98 16.25 9.56 -6.10
C THR A 98 15.53 9.10 -4.83
N LEU A 99 14.25 9.45 -4.68
CA LEU A 99 13.40 9.00 -3.56
C LEU A 99 13.14 7.50 -3.60
N GLU A 100 12.83 6.95 -4.79
CA GLU A 100 12.64 5.50 -4.96
C GLU A 100 13.92 4.73 -4.61
N LYS A 101 15.08 5.21 -5.06
CA LYS A 101 16.39 4.65 -4.71
C LYS A 101 16.64 4.70 -3.20
N ALA A 102 16.37 5.85 -2.56
CA ALA A 102 16.53 5.98 -1.12
C ALA A 102 15.61 5.01 -0.36
N LEU A 103 14.37 4.80 -0.82
CA LEU A 103 13.46 3.81 -0.25
C LEU A 103 13.99 2.38 -0.44
N ASP A 104 14.54 2.03 -1.61
CA ASP A 104 15.13 0.71 -1.84
C ASP A 104 16.33 0.43 -0.91
N MET A 105 17.12 1.46 -0.60
CA MET A 105 18.25 1.37 0.35
C MET A 105 17.81 1.10 1.79
N THR A 106 16.52 1.26 2.13
CA THR A 106 16.01 0.98 3.49
C THR A 106 15.82 -0.50 3.79
N LYS A 107 16.17 -1.41 2.86
CA LYS A 107 16.04 -2.87 3.06
C LYS A 107 16.59 -3.38 4.40
N PRO A 108 17.78 -2.98 4.87
CA PRO A 108 18.29 -3.42 6.17
C PRO A 108 17.42 -2.94 7.35
N GLU A 109 16.97 -1.69 7.31
CA GLU A 109 16.12 -1.13 8.37
C GLU A 109 14.74 -1.78 8.39
N LEU A 110 14.11 -1.98 7.24
CA LEU A 110 12.83 -2.69 7.14
C LEU A 110 12.96 -4.15 7.58
N SER A 111 14.08 -4.83 7.28
CA SER A 111 14.37 -6.17 7.82
C SER A 111 14.35 -6.16 9.35
N ASN A 112 15.11 -5.24 9.95
CA ASN A 112 15.18 -5.11 11.39
C ASN A 112 13.82 -4.75 12.04
N ILE A 113 13.03 -3.88 11.41
CA ILE A 113 11.67 -3.54 11.85
C ILE A 113 10.78 -4.79 11.84
N LEU A 114 10.79 -5.57 10.77
CA LEU A 114 9.97 -6.78 10.65
C LEU A 114 10.41 -7.86 11.66
N GLU A 115 11.71 -8.05 11.86
CA GLU A 115 12.28 -8.98 12.84
C GLU A 115 11.97 -8.60 14.29
N THR A 116 11.96 -7.29 14.58
CA THR A 116 11.68 -6.75 15.91
C THR A 116 10.20 -6.84 16.24
N LEU A 117 9.34 -6.36 15.34
CA LEU A 117 7.90 -6.24 15.58
C LEU A 117 7.17 -7.58 15.39
N LYS A 118 7.69 -8.45 14.52
CA LYS A 118 7.11 -9.76 14.15
C LYS A 118 5.61 -9.67 13.89
N PRO A 119 5.14 -8.81 12.95
CA PRO A 119 3.73 -8.70 12.64
C PRO A 119 3.21 -10.01 12.02
N ASP A 120 1.92 -10.27 12.15
CA ASP A 120 1.27 -11.42 11.51
C ASP A 120 1.03 -11.15 10.01
N LEU A 121 0.69 -9.89 9.68
CA LEU A 121 0.42 -9.42 8.33
C LEU A 121 1.29 -8.21 7.99
N LEU A 122 1.74 -8.15 6.74
CA LEU A 122 2.24 -6.93 6.12
C LEU A 122 1.19 -6.45 5.13
N ILE A 123 0.62 -5.25 5.32
CA ILE A 123 -0.19 -4.58 4.30
C ILE A 123 0.69 -3.56 3.58
N TYR A 124 0.88 -3.73 2.29
CA TYR A 124 1.85 -2.97 1.50
C TYR A 124 1.26 -2.39 0.22
N ASP A 125 1.90 -1.35 -0.29
CA ASP A 125 1.49 -0.61 -1.49
C ASP A 125 2.27 -1.07 -2.74
N ARG A 126 2.74 -0.15 -3.59
CA ARG A 126 3.44 -0.41 -4.85
C ARG A 126 4.97 -0.41 -4.77
N LEU A 127 5.58 -0.03 -3.66
CA LEU A 127 7.04 -0.03 -3.45
C LEU A 127 7.36 -0.22 -1.96
N PRO A 128 8.54 -0.78 -1.63
CA PRO A 128 9.54 -1.32 -2.56
C PRO A 128 9.22 -2.76 -3.03
N ILE A 129 9.65 -3.13 -4.24
CA ILE A 129 9.23 -4.38 -4.92
C ILE A 129 9.70 -5.65 -4.19
N TRP A 130 10.81 -5.56 -3.46
CA TRP A 130 11.39 -6.68 -2.71
C TRP A 130 10.69 -6.96 -1.37
N LEU A 131 9.86 -6.03 -0.87
CA LEU A 131 9.30 -6.11 0.48
C LEU A 131 8.39 -7.33 0.72
N PRO A 132 7.47 -7.70 -0.20
CA PRO A 132 6.63 -8.88 0.01
C PRO A 132 7.42 -10.19 0.13
N ASP A 133 8.52 -10.30 -0.61
CA ASP A 133 9.39 -11.49 -0.56
C ASP A 133 10.17 -11.54 0.75
N LEU A 134 10.66 -10.38 1.22
CA LEU A 134 11.29 -10.26 2.53
C LEU A 134 10.33 -10.68 3.65
N ALA A 135 9.11 -10.14 3.66
CA ALA A 135 8.08 -10.50 4.63
C ALA A 135 7.77 -12.01 4.60
N SER A 136 7.62 -12.59 3.40
CA SER A 136 7.36 -14.02 3.23
C SER A 136 8.48 -14.88 3.80
N SER A 137 9.75 -14.49 3.60
CA SER A 137 10.91 -15.20 4.16
C SER A 137 10.95 -15.21 5.69
N MET A 138 10.26 -14.24 6.32
CA MET A 138 10.11 -14.12 7.78
C MET A 138 8.79 -14.73 8.29
N ASN A 139 8.06 -15.48 7.46
CA ASN A 139 6.74 -16.04 7.75
C ASN A 139 5.62 -15.00 8.01
N ILE A 140 5.81 -13.77 7.54
CA ILE A 140 4.83 -12.68 7.61
C ILE A 140 3.99 -12.73 6.34
N GLN A 141 2.66 -12.67 6.44
CA GLN A 141 1.81 -12.77 5.24
C GLN A 141 1.70 -11.40 4.54
N PRO A 142 2.21 -11.24 3.30
CA PRO A 142 2.11 -9.99 2.57
C PRO A 142 0.73 -9.86 1.91
N ILE A 143 0.04 -8.74 2.14
CA ILE A 143 -1.26 -8.40 1.57
C ILE A 143 -1.14 -7.05 0.85
N SER A 144 -1.30 -7.06 -0.48
CA SER A 144 -1.34 -5.83 -1.26
C SER A 144 -2.61 -5.05 -0.97
N PHE A 145 -2.46 -3.74 -0.77
CA PHE A 145 -3.57 -2.80 -0.71
C PHE A 145 -3.47 -1.78 -1.83
N ILE A 146 -4.46 -1.84 -2.72
CA ILE A 146 -4.59 -0.95 -3.86
C ILE A 146 -5.42 0.27 -3.44
N THR A 147 -4.78 1.43 -3.45
CA THR A 147 -5.42 2.72 -3.13
C THR A 147 -6.18 3.32 -4.32
N GLY A 148 -5.89 2.85 -5.54
CA GLY A 148 -6.68 3.12 -6.75
C GLY A 148 -7.92 2.23 -6.89
N GLY A 149 -8.78 2.57 -7.86
CA GLY A 149 -9.98 1.78 -8.18
C GLY A 149 -9.69 0.52 -8.98
N ALA A 150 -10.61 -0.45 -8.93
CA ALA A 150 -10.48 -1.74 -9.62
C ALA A 150 -10.47 -1.59 -11.14
N ALA A 151 -11.14 -0.59 -11.69
CA ALA A 151 -11.12 -0.30 -13.13
C ALA A 151 -9.69 -0.04 -13.63
N MET A 152 -8.99 0.91 -13.01
CA MET A 152 -7.60 1.25 -13.37
C MET A 152 -6.66 0.07 -13.16
N THR A 153 -6.75 -0.62 -12.01
CA THR A 153 -5.89 -1.78 -11.74
C THR A 153 -6.12 -2.91 -12.73
N SER A 154 -7.38 -3.24 -13.06
CA SER A 154 -7.70 -4.28 -14.04
C SER A 154 -7.14 -3.95 -15.42
N PHE A 155 -7.20 -2.67 -15.81
CA PHE A 155 -6.65 -2.18 -17.06
C PHE A 155 -5.11 -2.30 -17.09
N LEU A 156 -4.43 -1.76 -16.07
CA LEU A 156 -2.97 -1.86 -15.95
C LEU A 156 -2.48 -3.32 -15.96
N TYR A 157 -3.15 -4.18 -15.19
CA TYR A 157 -2.85 -5.60 -15.17
C TYR A 157 -2.96 -6.22 -16.56
N HIS A 158 -4.06 -5.93 -17.28
CA HIS A 158 -4.29 -6.48 -18.61
C HIS A 158 -3.25 -5.99 -19.62
N CYS A 159 -2.93 -4.71 -19.64
CA CYS A 159 -1.89 -4.16 -20.53
C CYS A 159 -0.52 -4.80 -20.31
N ILE A 160 -0.20 -5.23 -19.08
CA ILE A 160 1.12 -5.77 -18.74
C ILE A 160 1.18 -7.30 -18.84
N LYS A 161 0.08 -8.01 -18.54
CA LYS A 161 0.05 -9.48 -18.47
C LYS A 161 -0.76 -10.16 -19.56
N CYS A 162 -1.58 -9.42 -20.30
CA CYS A 162 -2.50 -9.94 -21.32
C CYS A 162 -2.53 -9.06 -22.57
N SER A 163 -1.39 -8.44 -22.91
CA SER A 163 -1.28 -7.51 -24.05
C SER A 163 -1.56 -8.13 -25.42
N ASP A 164 -1.59 -9.47 -25.50
CA ASP A 164 -1.97 -10.26 -26.67
C ASP A 164 -3.49 -10.25 -26.95
N ARG A 165 -4.30 -9.75 -26.00
CA ARG A 165 -5.76 -9.79 -26.07
C ARG A 165 -6.34 -8.38 -25.93
N GLN A 166 -7.60 -8.24 -26.34
CA GLN A 166 -8.35 -7.02 -26.10
C GLN A 166 -8.85 -6.99 -24.65
N PHE A 167 -8.74 -5.82 -24.01
CA PHE A 167 -9.31 -5.62 -22.68
C PHE A 167 -10.84 -5.79 -22.72
N PRO A 168 -11.44 -6.63 -21.85
CA PRO A 168 -12.85 -6.98 -21.92
C PRO A 168 -13.82 -5.84 -21.58
N PHE A 169 -13.33 -4.66 -21.19
CA PHE A 169 -14.15 -3.49 -20.86
C PHE A 169 -13.81 -2.29 -21.77
N PRO A 170 -14.15 -2.35 -23.07
CA PRO A 170 -13.75 -1.34 -24.05
C PRO A 170 -14.32 0.06 -23.77
N LYS A 171 -15.42 0.17 -23.00
CA LYS A 171 -15.98 1.46 -22.58
C LYS A 171 -15.05 2.27 -21.68
N LEU A 172 -14.12 1.61 -20.97
CA LEU A 172 -13.17 2.29 -20.10
C LEU A 172 -12.04 2.94 -20.91
N TYR A 173 -11.62 2.29 -22.00
CA TYR A 173 -10.56 2.75 -22.89
C TYR A 173 -10.86 2.30 -24.33
N PRO A 174 -11.60 3.11 -25.12
CA PRO A 174 -12.01 2.72 -26.47
C PRO A 174 -10.82 2.54 -27.43
N ASP A 175 -9.69 3.21 -27.18
CA ASP A 175 -8.45 3.13 -27.97
C ASP A 175 -7.37 2.28 -27.27
N PHE A 176 -7.72 1.03 -26.92
CA PHE A 176 -6.80 0.05 -26.31
C PHE A 176 -5.46 -0.08 -27.06
N SER A 177 -5.49 -0.04 -28.40
CA SER A 177 -4.33 -0.19 -29.27
C SER A 177 -3.36 1.00 -29.26
N LYS A 178 -3.79 2.18 -28.76
CA LYS A 178 -2.94 3.38 -28.69
C LYS A 178 -2.21 3.53 -27.36
N ILE A 179 -2.61 2.77 -26.34
CA ILE A 179 -1.98 2.82 -25.02
C ILE A 179 -0.77 1.90 -25.03
N LYS A 180 0.34 2.44 -25.55
CA LYS A 180 1.66 1.85 -25.38
C LYS A 180 2.11 2.10 -23.94
N PHE A 181 1.98 1.12 -23.06
CA PHE A 181 2.92 0.98 -21.94
C PHE A 181 4.22 0.47 -22.55
N THR A 182 4.97 1.36 -23.21
CA THR A 182 6.26 0.99 -23.79
C THR A 182 7.25 0.71 -22.68
N GLN A 183 8.11 -0.28 -22.88
CA GLN A 183 9.32 -0.44 -22.06
C GLN A 183 10.24 0.80 -22.10
N GLU A 184 9.97 1.78 -22.96
CA GLU A 184 10.67 3.08 -23.02
C GLU A 184 10.39 3.99 -21.81
N SER A 185 9.30 3.79 -21.03
CA SER A 185 9.17 4.46 -19.72
C SER A 185 10.18 3.95 -18.66
N ALA A 186 10.98 2.93 -18.99
CA ALA A 186 12.12 2.50 -18.18
C ALA A 186 13.22 3.57 -18.08
N GLU A 187 13.28 4.56 -18.98
CA GLU A 187 14.26 5.67 -18.90
C GLU A 187 14.05 6.57 -17.66
N TYR A 188 12.89 6.49 -16.99
CA TYR A 188 12.61 7.24 -15.76
C TYR A 188 12.68 6.39 -14.48
N SER A 189 13.02 5.10 -14.58
CA SER A 189 13.14 4.22 -13.42
C SER A 189 14.59 4.11 -12.95
N SER A 190 14.86 4.63 -11.75
CA SER A 190 16.17 4.60 -11.08
C SER A 190 16.30 3.49 -10.05
N THR A 191 15.29 2.64 -9.89
CA THR A 191 15.46 1.44 -9.07
C THR A 191 16.58 0.61 -9.70
N ASP A 192 17.45 0.01 -8.89
CA ASP A 192 18.55 -0.84 -9.37
C ASP A 192 18.05 -2.03 -10.21
N SER A 193 16.73 -2.25 -10.24
CA SER A 193 16.03 -3.22 -11.07
C SER A 193 15.80 -2.79 -12.53
N GLY A 194 15.90 -1.49 -12.85
CA GLY A 194 15.63 -0.93 -14.18
C GLY A 194 14.18 -1.10 -14.67
N ARG A 195 13.22 -1.39 -13.78
CA ARG A 195 11.84 -1.75 -14.15
C ARG A 195 10.89 -0.57 -14.10
N ASP A 196 10.02 -0.44 -15.11
CA ASP A 196 8.90 0.49 -15.11
C ASP A 196 8.04 0.32 -13.82
N SER A 197 7.74 1.45 -13.16
CA SER A 197 6.91 1.53 -11.95
C SER A 197 5.55 0.82 -12.10
N ALA A 198 4.95 0.84 -13.30
CA ALA A 198 3.69 0.16 -13.59
C ALA A 198 3.87 -1.37 -13.63
N ILE A 199 4.98 -1.86 -14.19
CA ILE A 199 5.34 -3.29 -14.19
C ILE A 199 5.55 -3.77 -12.76
N GLY A 200 6.34 -3.01 -11.98
CA GLY A 200 6.55 -3.29 -10.55
C GLY A 200 5.25 -3.37 -9.76
N ALA A 201 4.34 -2.42 -9.96
CA ALA A 201 3.03 -2.42 -9.31
C ALA A 201 2.21 -3.69 -9.64
N VAL A 202 2.19 -4.14 -10.90
CA VAL A 202 1.48 -5.37 -11.30
C VAL A 202 2.16 -6.62 -10.73
N GLU A 203 3.48 -6.69 -10.73
CA GLU A 203 4.22 -7.80 -10.10
C GLU A 203 3.91 -7.90 -8.60
N MET A 204 3.77 -6.77 -7.92
CA MET A 204 3.46 -6.71 -6.50
C MET A 204 2.05 -7.24 -6.17
N LEU A 205 1.08 -7.10 -7.07
CA LEU A 205 -0.21 -7.80 -6.93
C LEU A 205 -0.02 -9.32 -6.94
N GLY A 206 0.90 -9.80 -7.79
CA GLY A 206 1.34 -11.19 -7.89
C GLY A 206 1.91 -11.75 -6.59
N LYS A 207 2.57 -10.92 -5.78
CA LYS A 207 3.17 -11.32 -4.50
C LYS A 207 2.21 -11.33 -3.32
N SER A 208 1.01 -10.78 -3.48
CA SER A 208 0.00 -10.77 -2.42
C SER A 208 -0.48 -12.17 -2.07
N ARG A 209 -0.58 -12.50 -0.78
CA ARG A 209 -0.96 -13.83 -0.32
C ARG A 209 -2.48 -13.96 -0.22
N GLY A 210 -3.08 -14.67 -1.18
CA GLY A 210 -4.47 -15.15 -1.14
C GLY A 210 -5.56 -14.07 -1.24
N VAL A 211 -5.27 -12.84 -0.79
CA VAL A 211 -6.17 -11.69 -0.74
C VAL A 211 -5.47 -10.48 -1.34
N VAL A 212 -6.22 -9.60 -2.00
CA VAL A 212 -5.82 -8.24 -2.37
C VAL A 212 -6.89 -7.30 -1.85
N LEU A 213 -6.50 -6.29 -1.08
CA LEU A 213 -7.41 -5.23 -0.63
C LEU A 213 -7.50 -4.15 -1.70
N ILE A 214 -8.68 -3.59 -1.93
CA ILE A 214 -8.87 -2.52 -2.91
C ILE A 214 -9.85 -1.46 -2.46
N ARG A 215 -9.46 -0.19 -2.61
CA ARG A 215 -10.26 0.99 -2.22
C ARG A 215 -11.39 1.23 -3.22
N THR A 216 -12.45 0.45 -3.08
CA THR A 216 -13.67 0.56 -3.89
C THR A 216 -14.83 -0.17 -3.21
N SER A 217 -15.96 -0.29 -3.90
CA SER A 217 -17.08 -1.16 -3.54
C SER A 217 -17.50 -2.02 -4.74
N ARG A 218 -18.18 -3.13 -4.46
CA ARG A 218 -18.67 -4.03 -5.53
C ARG A 218 -19.74 -3.36 -6.39
N GLU A 219 -20.56 -2.50 -5.78
CA GLU A 219 -21.62 -1.75 -6.44
C GLU A 219 -21.05 -0.81 -7.51
N LEU A 220 -19.87 -0.25 -7.27
CA LEU A 220 -19.20 0.66 -8.21
C LEU A 220 -18.38 -0.08 -9.27
N GLU A 221 -17.58 -1.07 -8.85
CA GLU A 221 -16.53 -1.63 -9.71
C GLU A 221 -16.49 -3.17 -9.76
N GLY A 222 -17.58 -3.84 -9.37
CA GLY A 222 -17.65 -5.30 -9.21
C GLY A 222 -17.12 -6.10 -10.40
N LYS A 223 -17.48 -5.74 -11.64
CA LYS A 223 -17.00 -6.44 -12.85
C LYS A 223 -15.47 -6.39 -13.01
N TYR A 224 -14.83 -5.30 -12.61
CA TYR A 224 -13.37 -5.16 -12.67
C TYR A 224 -12.70 -5.96 -11.57
N MET A 225 -13.34 -6.06 -10.39
CA MET A 225 -12.90 -6.93 -9.31
C MET A 225 -13.00 -8.41 -9.68
N ASP A 226 -14.08 -8.81 -10.37
CA ASP A 226 -14.26 -10.19 -10.87
C ASP A 226 -13.18 -10.54 -11.89
N TYR A 227 -12.86 -9.60 -12.79
CA TYR A 227 -11.74 -9.74 -13.73
C TYR A 227 -10.40 -9.92 -13.00
N LEU A 228 -10.11 -9.09 -11.99
CA LEU A 228 -8.89 -9.21 -11.19
C LEU A 228 -8.84 -10.53 -10.42
N TYR A 229 -9.96 -10.98 -9.85
CA TYR A 229 -10.06 -12.28 -9.18
C TYR A 229 -9.71 -13.43 -10.14
N ALA A 230 -10.33 -13.45 -11.32
CA ALA A 230 -10.07 -14.45 -12.35
C ALA A 230 -8.61 -14.41 -12.85
N SER A 231 -8.03 -13.21 -12.93
CA SER A 231 -6.67 -13.00 -13.42
C SER A 231 -5.59 -13.36 -12.40
N LEU A 232 -5.83 -13.08 -11.11
CA LEU A 232 -4.84 -13.24 -10.04
C LEU A 232 -4.97 -14.55 -9.26
N GLY A 233 -6.14 -15.21 -9.32
CA GLY A 233 -6.47 -16.36 -8.48
C GLY A 233 -6.56 -16.02 -6.99
N LYS A 234 -6.83 -14.75 -6.65
CA LYS A 234 -6.82 -14.23 -5.27
C LYS A 234 -8.11 -13.49 -4.99
N LYS A 235 -8.60 -13.60 -3.74
CA LYS A 235 -9.79 -12.88 -3.31
C LYS A 235 -9.54 -11.38 -3.33
N VAL A 236 -10.28 -10.66 -4.17
CA VAL A 236 -10.26 -9.20 -4.22
C VAL A 236 -11.30 -8.67 -3.24
N VAL A 237 -10.87 -7.99 -2.18
CA VAL A 237 -11.73 -7.53 -1.08
C VAL A 237 -11.88 -6.01 -1.14
N PRO A 238 -13.10 -5.49 -1.34
CA PRO A 238 -13.35 -4.06 -1.30
C PRO A 238 -13.29 -3.57 0.15
N VAL A 239 -12.60 -2.45 0.38
CA VAL A 239 -12.49 -1.82 1.72
C VAL A 239 -13.26 -0.49 1.84
N GLY A 240 -14.08 -0.18 0.84
CA GLY A 240 -14.90 1.03 0.77
C GLY A 240 -14.11 2.27 0.31
N SER A 241 -14.74 3.43 0.42
CA SER A 241 -14.20 4.71 -0.07
C SER A 241 -13.05 5.26 0.78
N LEU A 242 -12.91 4.82 2.03
CA LEU A 242 -11.85 5.22 2.97
C LEU A 242 -11.66 6.74 3.00
N VAL A 243 -12.77 7.48 3.10
CA VAL A 243 -12.79 8.93 3.27
C VAL A 243 -12.72 9.22 4.76
N PRO A 244 -11.93 10.21 5.22
CA PRO A 244 -11.93 10.62 6.62
C PRO A 244 -13.33 11.05 7.07
N ASP A 245 -13.72 10.66 8.27
CA ASP A 245 -14.96 11.13 8.86
C ASP A 245 -14.93 12.66 9.01
N VAL A 246 -16.05 13.32 8.69
CA VAL A 246 -16.20 14.75 8.91
C VAL A 246 -16.31 14.97 10.41
N ILE A 247 -15.25 15.51 11.02
CA ILE A 247 -15.32 16.01 12.39
C ILE A 247 -16.19 17.27 12.33
N LEU A 248 -17.48 17.12 12.66
CA LEU A 248 -18.33 18.27 12.93
C LEU A 248 -17.82 18.91 14.22
N VAL A 249 -17.04 19.99 14.08
CA VAL A 249 -16.72 20.86 15.20
C VAL A 249 -18.02 21.58 15.54
N ASN A 250 -18.74 21.09 16.55
CA ASN A 250 -19.81 21.87 17.16
C ASN A 250 -19.13 23.07 17.83
N HIS A 251 -19.28 24.25 17.21
CA HIS A 251 -18.93 25.54 17.80
C HIS A 251 -19.89 25.89 18.94
#